data_AF-A0A2W5YPU4-F1
#
_entry.id   AF-A0A2W5YPU4-F1
#
_cell.length_a   1.000
_cell.length_b   1.000
_cell.length_c   1.000
_cell.angle_alpha   90.00
_cell.angle_beta   90.00
_cell.angle_gamma   90.00
#
_symmetry.space_group_name_H-M   'P 1'
#
loop_
_entity.id
_entity.type
_entity.pdbx_description
1 polymer ?
#
loop_
_entity_poly.entity_id
_entity_poly.type
_entity_poly.pdbx_seq_one_letter_code
_entity_poly.pdbx_strand_id
1 'polypeptide(L)' 'MSLTEIKTAVRELSSKELAELAAFISKQDNAIWDKQMEKDAASGKLDFLFDEAERERTAGQLRECSSM' A
#
# COMPACT_ATOMS: atom_id res chain seq x y z
N MET A 1 -27.46 -4.88 4.34
CA MET A 1 -27.01 -4.03 3.22
C MET A 1 -26.17 -4.88 2.30
N SER A 2 -26.55 -5.00 1.04
CA SER A 2 -25.83 -5.70 -0.02
C SER A 2 -24.71 -4.83 -0.58
N LEU A 3 -23.73 -5.45 -1.24
CA LEU A 3 -22.68 -4.72 -1.96
C LEU A 3 -23.26 -3.77 -3.01
N THR A 4 -24.36 -4.16 -3.64
CA THR A 4 -25.08 -3.32 -4.61
C THR A 4 -25.64 -2.07 -3.95
N GLU A 5 -26.29 -2.19 -2.80
CA GLU A 5 -26.81 -1.06 -2.04
C GLU A 5 -25.70 -0.09 -1.61
N ILE A 6 -24.56 -0.62 -1.15
CA ILE A 6 -23.38 0.20 -0.80
C ILE A 6 -22.85 0.94 -2.03
N LYS A 7 -22.70 0.27 -3.17
CA LYS A 7 -22.22 0.91 -4.41
C LYS A 7 -23.16 2.01 -4.89
N THR A 8 -24.47 1.84 -4.72
CA THR A 8 -25.44 2.89 -5.03
C THR A 8 -25.27 4.08 -4.09
N ALA A 9 -25.20 3.85 -2.78
CA ALA A 9 -24.99 4.93 -1.80
C ALA A 9 -23.67 5.68 -2.03
N VAL A 10 -22.58 4.98 -2.40
CA VAL A 10 -21.29 5.61 -2.74
C VAL A 10 -21.39 6.55 -3.94
N ARG A 11 -22.26 6.26 -4.92
CA ARG A 11 -22.46 7.14 -6.09
C ARG A 11 -23.21 8.43 -5.75
N GLU A 12 -23.92 8.45 -4.63
CA GLU A 12 -24.69 9.61 -4.17
C GLU A 12 -23.86 10.55 -3.28
N LEU A 13 -22.65 10.14 -2.88
CA LEU A 13 -21.76 10.95 -2.05
C LEU A 13 -21.26 12.20 -2.80
N SER A 14 -21.15 13.29 -2.06
CA SER A 14 -20.37 14.44 -2.51
C SER A 14 -18.89 14.09 -2.64
N SER A 15 -18.12 14.90 -3.37
CA SER A 15 -16.67 14.70 -3.51
C SER A 15 -15.94 14.69 -2.17
N LYS A 16 -16.43 15.45 -1.18
CA LYS A 16 -15.85 15.49 0.17
C LYS A 16 -16.11 14.18 0.93
N GLU A 17 -17.36 13.71 0.94
CA GLU A 17 -17.72 12.46 1.62
C GLU A 17 -17.06 11.25 0.96
N LEU A 18 -16.91 11.26 -0.36
CA LEU A 18 -16.18 10.23 -1.09
C LEU A 18 -14.70 10.20 -0.69
N ALA A 19 -14.07 11.37 -0.54
CA ALA A 19 -12.69 11.46 -0.07
C ALA A 19 -12.51 10.97 1.37
N GLU A 20 -13.45 11.30 2.26
CA GLU A 20 -13.47 10.79 3.64
C GLU A 20 -13.64 9.27 3.68
N LEU A 21 -14.55 8.72 2.87
CA LEU A 21 -14.74 7.28 2.75
C LEU A 21 -13.50 6.58 2.20
N ALA A 22 -12.85 7.15 1.18
CA ALA A 22 -11.61 6.61 0.62
C ALA A 22 -10.47 6.59 1.66
N ALA A 23 -10.33 7.67 2.44
CA ALA A 23 -9.33 7.73 3.52
C ALA A 23 -9.61 6.69 4.62
N PHE A 24 -10.89 6.48 4.96
CA PHE A 24 -11.28 5.44 5.92
C PHE A 24 -10.95 4.03 5.43
N ILE A 25 -11.25 3.70 4.18
CA ILE A 25 -10.93 2.40 3.57
C ILE A 25 -9.42 2.20 3.53
N SER A 26 -8.67 3.18 3.04
CA SER A 26 -7.21 3.13 2.98
C SER A 26 -6.60 2.89 4.37
N LYS A 27 -7.12 3.51 5.42
CA LYS A 27 -6.64 3.28 6.79
C LYS A 27 -6.85 1.84 7.26
N GLN A 28 -7.96 1.20 6.89
CA GLN A 28 -8.19 -0.21 7.21
C GLN A 28 -7.29 -1.15 6.40
N ASP A 29 -7.14 -0.89 5.11
CA ASP A 29 -6.30 -1.70 4.23
C ASP A 29 -4.83 -1.60 4.63
N ASN A 30 -4.36 -0.40 5.00
CA ASN A 30 -2.99 -0.18 5.48
C ASN A 30 -2.69 -1.03 6.72
N ALA A 31 -3.61 -1.14 7.68
CA ALA A 31 -3.36 -1.94 8.89
C ALA A 31 -3.25 -3.46 8.62
N ILE A 32 -3.94 -3.96 7.60
CA ILE A 32 -3.80 -5.35 7.15
C ILE A 32 -2.50 -5.53 6.37
N TRP A 33 -2.18 -4.56 5.52
CA TRP A 33 -0.97 -4.55 4.71
C TRP A 33 0.28 -4.46 5.56
N ASP A 34 0.30 -3.61 6.59
CA ASP A 34 1.38 -3.48 7.58
C ASP A 34 1.65 -4.83 8.25
N LYS A 35 0.62 -5.49 8.76
CA LYS A 35 0.75 -6.82 9.39
C LYS A 35 1.27 -7.88 8.42
N GLN A 36 0.80 -7.86 7.17
CA GLN A 36 1.26 -8.81 6.16
C GLN A 36 2.72 -8.52 5.76
N MET A 37 3.10 -7.26 5.65
CA MET A 37 4.47 -6.83 5.35
C MET A 37 5.42 -7.23 6.48
N GLU A 38 5.05 -6.99 7.74
CA GLU A 38 5.82 -7.42 8.92
C GLU A 38 6.01 -8.94 8.94
N LYS A 39 4.95 -9.70 8.64
CA LYS A 39 5.03 -11.17 8.57
C LYS A 39 5.96 -11.63 7.44
N ASP A 40 5.83 -11.03 6.26
CA ASP A 40 6.64 -11.39 5.09
C ASP A 40 8.11 -11.05 5.34
N ALA A 41 8.40 -9.88 5.93
CA ALA A 41 9.73 -9.49 6.38
C ALA A 41 10.30 -10.48 7.41
N ALA A 42 9.53 -10.83 8.45
CA ALA A 42 9.97 -11.77 9.48
C ALA A 42 10.20 -13.19 8.93
N SER A 43 9.54 -13.56 7.84
CA SER A 43 9.71 -14.86 7.18
C SER A 43 10.89 -14.92 6.19
N GLY A 44 11.60 -13.80 5.96
CA GLY A 44 12.66 -13.70 4.96
C GLY A 44 12.16 -13.65 3.52
N LYS A 45 10.85 -13.58 3.29
CA LYS A 45 10.25 -13.55 1.96
C LYS A 45 10.65 -12.29 1.17
N LEU A 46 11.06 -11.23 1.86
CA LEU A 46 11.50 -9.97 1.27
C LEU A 46 13.02 -9.87 1.13
N ASP A 47 13.80 -10.89 1.52
CA ASP A 47 15.26 -10.87 1.50
C ASP A 47 15.82 -10.63 0.08
N PHE A 48 15.11 -11.11 -0.94
CA PHE A 48 15.49 -10.91 -2.34
C PHE A 48 15.56 -9.42 -2.73
N LEU A 49 14.78 -8.55 -2.09
CA LEU A 49 14.80 -7.10 -2.34
C LEU A 49 16.08 -6.47 -1.79
N PHE A 50 16.57 -6.95 -0.65
CA PHE A 50 17.85 -6.50 -0.10
C PHE A 50 19.01 -6.98 -0.98
N ASP A 51 18.96 -8.22 -1.45
CA ASP A 51 19.96 -8.74 -2.37
C ASP A 51 19.97 -7.97 -3.70
N GLU A 52 18.80 -7.62 -4.23
CA GLU A 52 18.65 -6.79 -5.44
C GLU A 52 19.26 -5.40 -5.23
N ALA A 53 18.87 -4.72 -4.15
CA ALA A 53 19.38 -3.39 -3.82
C ALA A 53 20.90 -3.39 -3.64
N GLU A 54 21.46 -4.42 -3.01
CA GLU A 54 22.91 -4.55 -2.82
C GLU A 54 23.64 -4.81 -4.14
N ARG A 55 23.06 -5.61 -5.05
CA ARG A 55 23.59 -5.79 -6.41
C ARG A 55 23.58 -4.48 -7.19
N GLU A 56 22.47 -3.75 -7.19
CA GLU A 56 22.36 -2.47 -7.89
C GLU A 56 23.30 -1.40 -7.32
N ARG A 57 23.44 -1.36 -5.98
CA ARG A 57 24.39 -0.50 -5.28
C ARG A 57 25.82 -0.78 -5.73
N THR A 58 26.19 -2.06 -5.77
CA THR A 58 27.52 -2.51 -6.23
C THR A 58 27.75 -2.20 -7.71
N ALA A 59 26.70 -2.31 -8.53
CA ALA A 59 26.75 -1.99 -9.96
C ALA A 59 26.72 -0.48 -10.26
N GLY A 60 26.55 0.38 -9.25
CA GLY A 60 26.42 1.83 -9.42
C GLY A 60 25.12 2.26 -10.12
N GLN A 61 24.11 1.40 -10.11
CA GLN A 61 22.81 1.63 -10.78
C GLN A 61 21.71 2.05 -9.81
N LEU A 62 21.99 1.98 -8.49
CA LEU A 62 21.05 2.39 -7.47
C LEU A 62 20.71 3.88 -7.65
N ARG A 63 19.44 4.18 -7.93
CA ARG A 63 18.96 5.56 -8.03
C ARG A 63 18.82 6.15 -6.63
N GLU A 64 19.36 7.36 -6.42
CA GLU A 64 19.11 8.09 -5.19
C GLU A 64 17.61 8.40 -5.03
N CYS A 65 17.08 8.11 -3.84
CA CYS A 65 15.69 8.42 -3.49
C CYS A 65 15.49 9.91 -3.13
N SER A 66 16.53 10.74 -3.30
CA SER A 66 16.57 12.17 -2.92
C SER A 66 15.77 13.09 -3.86
N SER A 67 15.14 12.57 -4.92
CA SER A 67 14.53 13.39 -6.00
C SER A 67 13.01 13.26 -6.14
N MET A 68 12.27 12.91 -5.08
CA MET A 68 10.80 12.95 -5.07
C MET A 68 10.27 14.14 -4.26
#